data_AF-A0A8F4J5Y5-F1
#
_entry.id   AF-A0A8F4J5Y5-F1
#
_cell.length_a   1.000
_cell.length_b   1.000
_cell.length_c   1.000
_cell.angle_alpha   90.00
_cell.angle_beta   90.00
_cell.angle_gamma   90.00
#
_symmetry.space_group_name_H-M   'P 1'
#
loop_
_entity.id
_entity.type
_entity.pdbx_description
1 polymer ?
#
loop_
_entity_poly.entity_id
_entity_poly.type
_entity_poly.pdbx_seq_one_letter_code
_entity_poly.pdbx_strand_id
1 'polypeptide(L)'
;MSATFLLLALPVAAVSAFRGVWSPCGLSMLSSITPMTEAGRGNRFRTTAAWFVLGGLLGGLSLGLLAAAGAAGLAALGPSTTALLGIGAAVAVATAAIDLGVLGIELPIFKRQVNDAWLRQYRSWAYGAGFGWQIGFGVATYIMTAGVFLTIALAVVSASPALALTIGATFGLVRGSAVFLGRSATSPAALGRVHERLDAAAPAARAAAAGVQVLAAAVLAGLALHPLAGAAVLAAAAIVVVVNRPGLRPAAS
;
A
#
# COMPACT_ATOMS: atom_id res chain seq x y z
N MET A 1 11.24 -3.49 20.97
CA MET A 1 10.23 -4.13 20.11
C MET A 1 9.30 -3.14 19.43
N SER A 2 8.58 -2.30 20.17
CA SER A 2 7.61 -1.34 19.59
C SER A 2 8.26 -0.41 18.57
N ALA A 3 9.48 0.07 18.85
CA ALA A 3 10.25 0.88 17.90
C ALA A 3 10.62 0.11 16.62
N THR A 4 11.02 -1.16 16.71
CA THR A 4 11.35 -2.00 15.55
C THR A 4 10.15 -2.19 14.64
N PHE A 5 9.01 -2.58 15.19
CA PHE A 5 7.78 -2.74 14.39
C PHE A 5 7.32 -1.42 13.80
N LEU A 6 7.41 -0.31 14.53
CA LEU A 6 7.08 1.01 13.99
C LEU A 6 8.01 1.40 12.82
N LEU A 7 9.33 1.24 12.99
CA LEU A 7 10.34 1.59 11.99
C LEU A 7 10.25 0.75 10.71
N LEU A 8 9.76 -0.49 10.80
CA LEU A 8 9.53 -1.35 9.63
C LEU A 8 8.14 -1.15 9.03
N ALA A 9 7.10 -1.06 9.87
CA ALA A 9 5.73 -0.98 9.41
C ALA A 9 5.40 0.36 8.76
N LEU A 10 5.96 1.49 9.21
CA LEU A 10 5.69 2.79 8.60
C LEU A 10 6.18 2.88 7.14
N PRO A 11 7.44 2.51 6.81
CA PRO A 11 7.88 2.45 5.41
C PRO A 11 7.07 1.45 4.58
N VAL A 12 6.79 0.25 5.12
CA VAL A 12 5.97 -0.75 4.43
C VAL A 12 4.58 -0.19 4.13
N ALA A 13 3.93 0.43 5.11
CA ALA A 13 2.61 1.05 4.97
C ALA A 13 2.63 2.15 3.91
N ALA A 14 3.60 3.08 4.00
CA ALA A 14 3.69 4.22 3.09
C ALA A 14 3.97 3.78 1.64
N VAL A 15 4.95 2.91 1.42
CA VAL A 15 5.31 2.44 0.08
C VAL A 15 4.21 1.56 -0.50
N SER A 16 3.59 0.68 0.29
CA SER A 16 2.49 -0.17 -0.18
C SER A 16 1.23 0.65 -0.51
N ALA A 17 0.91 1.64 0.33
CA ALA A 17 -0.14 2.61 0.07
C ALA A 17 0.09 3.34 -1.27
N PHE A 18 1.29 3.89 -1.44
CA PHE A 18 1.65 4.64 -2.63
C PHE A 18 1.66 3.77 -3.90
N ARG A 19 2.12 2.52 -3.81
CA ARG A 19 2.10 1.56 -4.92
C ARG A 19 0.70 1.35 -5.48
N GLY A 20 -0.34 1.49 -4.66
CA GLY A 20 -1.72 1.37 -5.10
C GLY A 20 -2.22 2.54 -5.98
N VAL A 21 -1.44 3.60 -6.21
CA VAL A 21 -1.75 4.67 -7.18
C VAL A 21 -1.88 4.11 -8.60
N TRP A 22 -1.01 3.17 -8.97
CA TRP A 22 -1.04 2.45 -10.25
C TRP A 22 -2.11 1.37 -10.34
N SER A 23 -3.05 1.32 -9.38
CA SER A 23 -4.22 0.47 -9.54
C SER A 23 -5.17 1.05 -10.58
N PRO A 24 -5.98 0.23 -11.24
CA PRO A 24 -7.07 0.72 -12.07
C PRO A 24 -7.97 1.74 -11.34
N CYS A 25 -8.20 1.57 -10.03
CA CYS A 25 -8.90 2.57 -9.20
C CYS A 25 -8.15 3.89 -9.07
N GLY A 26 -6.84 3.83 -8.79
CA GLY A 26 -6.00 5.01 -8.59
C GLY A 26 -5.90 5.84 -9.86
N LEU A 27 -5.66 5.21 -11.01
CA LEU A 27 -5.58 5.89 -12.31
C LEU A 27 -6.93 6.47 -12.75
N SER A 28 -8.03 5.73 -12.54
CA SER A 28 -9.38 6.23 -12.80
C SER A 28 -9.71 7.44 -11.91
N MET A 29 -9.39 7.36 -10.62
CA MET A 29 -9.56 8.44 -9.66
C MET A 29 -8.75 9.69 -10.07
N LEU A 30 -7.49 9.52 -10.46
CA LEU A 30 -6.63 10.61 -10.93
C LEU A 30 -7.09 11.25 -12.24
N SER A 31 -7.90 10.55 -13.03
CA SER A 31 -8.54 11.10 -14.22
C SER A 31 -9.88 11.78 -13.88
N SER A 32 -10.56 11.32 -12.83
CA SER A 32 -11.91 11.76 -12.46
C SER A 32 -11.93 12.93 -11.48
N ILE A 33 -10.97 13.02 -10.56
CA ILE A 33 -10.83 14.08 -9.55
C ILE A 33 -9.60 14.93 -9.87
N THR A 34 -9.79 15.93 -10.72
CA THR A 34 -8.75 16.88 -11.15
C THR A 34 -9.32 18.29 -11.13
N PRO A 35 -8.49 19.35 -11.16
CA PRO A 35 -8.99 20.72 -11.34
C PRO A 35 -9.91 20.87 -12.56
N MET A 36 -9.55 20.26 -13.69
CA MET A 36 -10.34 20.34 -14.93
C MET A 36 -11.70 19.66 -14.80
N THR A 37 -11.73 18.41 -14.32
CA THR A 37 -12.97 17.64 -14.22
C THR A 37 -13.90 18.17 -13.14
N GLU A 38 -13.34 18.66 -12.03
CA GLU A 38 -14.13 19.27 -10.96
C GLU A 38 -14.73 20.61 -11.41
N ALA A 39 -13.96 21.45 -12.12
CA ALA A 39 -14.49 22.69 -12.69
C ALA A 39 -15.62 22.43 -13.69
N GLY A 40 -15.49 21.40 -14.54
CA GLY A 40 -16.54 20.97 -15.46
C GLY A 40 -17.84 20.52 -14.76
N ARG A 41 -17.77 20.12 -13.48
CA ARG A 41 -18.93 19.78 -12.64
C ARG A 41 -19.37 20.93 -11.71
N GLY A 42 -18.81 22.13 -11.86
CA GLY A 42 -19.08 23.28 -10.98
C GLY A 42 -18.52 23.14 -9.56
N ASN A 43 -17.58 22.22 -9.33
CA ASN A 43 -16.95 21.98 -8.05
C ASN A 43 -15.53 22.58 -7.98
N ARG A 44 -15.04 22.79 -6.75
CA ARG A 44 -13.66 23.19 -6.50
C ARG A 44 -12.83 21.98 -6.11
N PHE A 45 -11.80 21.68 -6.89
CA PHE A 45 -10.89 20.55 -6.64
C PHE A 45 -10.36 20.51 -5.20
N ARG A 46 -10.00 21.66 -4.61
CA ARG A 46 -9.48 21.73 -3.23
C ARG A 46 -10.48 21.15 -2.21
N THR A 47 -11.77 21.41 -2.39
CA THR A 47 -12.83 20.91 -1.50
C THR A 47 -12.95 19.40 -1.64
N THR A 48 -13.06 18.90 -2.87
CA THR A 48 -13.17 17.46 -3.15
C THR A 48 -11.93 16.70 -2.66
N ALA A 49 -10.73 17.23 -2.91
CA ALA A 49 -9.48 16.65 -2.46
C ALA A 49 -9.36 16.63 -0.92
N ALA A 50 -9.80 17.68 -0.22
CA ALA A 50 -9.80 17.70 1.24
C ALA A 50 -10.71 16.61 1.82
N TRP A 51 -11.93 16.46 1.28
CA TRP A 51 -12.84 15.39 1.68
C TRP A 51 -12.30 14.01 1.32
N PHE A 52 -11.62 13.88 0.18
CA PHE A 52 -10.96 12.64 -0.22
C PHE A 52 -9.83 12.24 0.72
N VAL A 53 -8.98 13.19 1.14
CA VAL A 53 -7.91 12.94 2.12
C VAL A 53 -8.50 12.57 3.47
N LEU A 54 -9.53 13.28 3.93
CA LEU A 54 -10.22 12.96 5.18
C LEU A 54 -10.84 11.57 5.12
N GLY A 55 -11.53 11.24 4.01
CA GLY A 55 -12.02 9.90 3.75
C GLY A 55 -10.91 8.86 3.81
N GLY A 56 -9.77 9.11 3.15
CA GLY A 56 -8.58 8.25 3.16
C GLY A 56 -8.06 7.97 4.56
N LEU A 57 -7.91 9.02 5.38
CA LEU A 57 -7.54 8.91 6.79
C LEU A 57 -8.56 8.06 7.56
N LEU A 58 -9.85 8.32 7.42
CA LEU A 58 -10.90 7.56 8.11
C LEU A 58 -10.93 6.08 7.65
N GLY A 59 -10.69 5.81 6.37
CA GLY A 59 -10.57 4.45 5.84
C GLY A 59 -9.36 3.72 6.43
N GLY A 60 -8.21 4.40 6.50
CA GLY A 60 -7.01 3.87 7.13
C GLY A 60 -7.17 3.63 8.63
N LEU A 61 -7.84 4.54 9.35
CA LEU A 61 -8.19 4.37 10.75
C LEU A 61 -9.17 3.20 10.96
N SER A 62 -10.12 2.99 10.04
CA SER A 62 -11.04 1.85 10.10
C SER A 62 -10.28 0.52 9.99
N LEU A 63 -9.33 0.43 9.05
CA LEU A 63 -8.43 -0.73 8.95
C LEU A 63 -7.55 -0.87 10.22
N GLY A 64 -7.00 0.25 10.70
CA GLY A 64 -6.19 0.33 11.91
C GLY A 64 -6.95 -0.13 13.16
N LEU A 65 -8.25 0.17 13.28
CA LEU A 65 -9.10 -0.30 14.38
C LEU A 65 -9.28 -1.83 14.35
N LEU A 66 -9.50 -2.41 13.17
CA LEU A 66 -9.56 -3.86 13.02
C LEU A 66 -8.23 -4.53 13.39
N ALA A 67 -7.12 -3.96 12.91
CA ALA A 67 -5.79 -4.43 13.26
C ALA A 67 -5.47 -4.22 14.75
N ALA A 68 -5.95 -3.14 15.37
CA ALA A 68 -5.80 -2.86 16.79
C ALA A 68 -6.54 -3.86 17.66
N ALA A 69 -7.74 -4.29 17.25
CA ALA A 69 -8.46 -5.38 17.91
C ALA A 69 -7.68 -6.70 17.83
N GLY A 70 -7.13 -7.02 16.64
CA GLY A 70 -6.24 -8.17 16.47
C GLY A 70 -4.97 -8.08 17.33
N ALA A 71 -4.35 -6.90 17.40
CA ALA A 71 -3.17 -6.64 18.21
C ALA A 71 -3.46 -6.77 19.72
N ALA A 72 -4.62 -6.28 20.18
CA ALA A 72 -5.06 -6.43 21.57
C ALA A 72 -5.33 -7.90 21.92
N GLY A 73 -6.00 -8.64 21.03
CA GLY A 73 -6.23 -10.07 21.20
C GLY A 73 -4.91 -10.85 21.24
N LEU A 74 -3.98 -10.54 20.35
CA LEU A 74 -2.66 -11.16 20.34
C LEU A 74 -1.84 -10.81 21.59
N ALA A 75 -1.92 -9.57 22.08
CA ALA A 75 -1.28 -9.17 23.34
C ALA A 75 -1.83 -9.95 24.54
N ALA A 76 -3.14 -10.22 24.57
CA ALA A 76 -3.78 -11.00 25.63
C ALA A 76 -3.32 -12.46 25.67
N LEU A 77 -2.85 -13.01 24.55
CA LEU A 77 -2.27 -14.37 24.49
C LEU A 77 -0.83 -14.44 25.02
N GLY A 78 -0.19 -13.29 25.28
CA GLY A 78 1.18 -13.21 25.80
C GLY A 78 2.25 -13.92 24.95
N PRO A 79 2.25 -13.83 23.61
CA PRO A 79 3.24 -14.51 22.78
C PRO A 79 4.65 -13.97 23.07
N SER A 80 5.63 -14.85 22.94
CA SER A 80 7.03 -14.44 23.09
C SER A 80 7.44 -13.45 21.98
N THR A 81 8.38 -12.57 22.30
CA THR A 81 9.00 -11.65 21.33
C THR A 81 9.50 -12.37 20.09
N THR A 82 10.19 -13.50 20.28
CA THR A 82 10.72 -14.33 19.20
C THR A 82 9.62 -14.85 18.29
N ALA A 83 8.48 -15.28 18.85
CA ALA A 83 7.34 -15.72 18.06
C ALA A 83 6.76 -14.58 17.20
N LEU A 84 6.58 -13.39 17.77
CA LEU A 84 6.08 -12.21 17.03
C LEU A 84 7.02 -11.81 15.89
N LEU A 85 8.33 -11.79 16.14
CA LEU A 85 9.34 -11.52 15.11
C LEU A 85 9.35 -12.59 14.03
N GLY A 86 9.24 -13.87 14.41
CA GLY A 86 9.20 -15.00 13.48
C GLY A 86 7.96 -14.99 12.59
N ILE A 87 6.78 -14.71 13.14
CA ILE A 87 5.54 -14.55 12.37
C ILE A 87 5.66 -13.37 11.40
N GLY A 88 6.15 -12.22 11.90
CA GLY A 88 6.39 -11.04 11.05
C GLY A 88 7.36 -11.33 9.91
N ALA A 89 8.45 -12.04 10.18
CA ALA A 89 9.43 -12.47 9.17
C ALA A 89 8.79 -13.40 8.13
N ALA A 90 8.02 -14.41 8.56
CA ALA A 90 7.36 -15.35 7.67
C ALA A 90 6.37 -14.65 6.72
N VAL A 91 5.54 -13.74 7.24
CA VAL A 91 4.61 -12.96 6.41
C VAL A 91 5.35 -12.01 5.48
N ALA A 92 6.44 -11.39 5.93
CA ALA A 92 7.26 -10.51 5.09
C ALA A 92 7.93 -11.28 3.93
N VAL A 93 8.44 -12.48 4.18
CA VAL A 93 8.98 -13.37 3.13
C VAL A 93 7.88 -13.76 2.15
N ALA A 94 6.71 -14.18 2.64
CA ALA A 94 5.61 -14.60 1.79
C ALA A 94 5.13 -13.47 0.87
N THR A 95 4.94 -12.26 1.43
CA THR A 95 4.50 -11.09 0.66
C THR A 95 5.57 -10.60 -0.33
N ALA A 96 6.85 -10.58 0.07
CA ALA A 96 7.96 -10.31 -0.85
C ALA A 96 8.02 -11.31 -2.01
N ALA A 97 7.80 -12.60 -1.73
CA ALA A 97 7.80 -13.66 -2.75
C ALA A 97 6.66 -13.48 -3.76
N ILE A 98 5.49 -13.00 -3.34
CA ILE A 98 4.38 -12.63 -4.24
C ILE A 98 4.80 -11.49 -5.15
N ASP A 99 5.32 -10.38 -4.59
CA ASP A 99 5.65 -9.18 -5.37
C ASP A 99 6.82 -9.38 -6.33
N LEU A 100 7.77 -10.25 -5.96
CA LEU A 100 8.87 -10.70 -6.81
C LEU A 100 8.44 -11.73 -7.86
N GLY A 101 7.20 -12.24 -7.80
CA GLY A 101 6.66 -13.19 -8.76
C GLY A 101 7.13 -14.64 -8.56
N VAL A 102 7.73 -14.96 -7.41
CA VAL A 102 8.23 -16.32 -7.10
C VAL A 102 7.07 -17.31 -6.94
N LEU A 103 5.95 -16.86 -6.39
CA LEU A 103 4.78 -17.71 -6.12
C LEU A 103 3.77 -17.78 -7.28
N GLY A 104 4.04 -17.13 -8.42
CA GLY A 104 3.12 -17.12 -9.57
C GLY A 104 1.76 -16.46 -9.32
N ILE A 105 1.56 -15.79 -8.18
CA ILE A 105 0.32 -15.08 -7.87
C ILE A 105 0.25 -13.78 -8.66
N GLU A 106 -0.78 -13.64 -9.50
CA GLU A 106 -0.99 -12.44 -10.29
C GLU A 106 -1.60 -11.30 -9.46
N LEU A 107 -0.93 -10.16 -9.48
CA LEU A 107 -1.48 -8.89 -8.98
C LEU A 107 -2.27 -8.23 -10.13
N PRO A 108 -3.48 -7.70 -9.89
CA PRO A 108 -4.07 -7.38 -8.59
C PRO A 108 -4.90 -8.51 -7.95
N ILE A 109 -4.79 -8.66 -6.62
CA ILE A 109 -5.44 -9.73 -5.83
C ILE A 109 -6.95 -9.50 -5.68
N PHE A 110 -7.37 -8.27 -5.37
CA PHE A 110 -8.78 -7.88 -5.43
C PHE A 110 -9.07 -7.07 -6.69
N LYS A 111 -10.25 -7.27 -7.28
CA LYS A 111 -10.67 -6.62 -8.53
C LYS A 111 -12.02 -5.92 -8.35
N ARG A 112 -12.06 -4.91 -7.47
CA ARG A 112 -13.26 -4.08 -7.22
C ARG A 112 -12.95 -2.60 -7.40
N GLN A 113 -13.73 -1.95 -8.26
CA GLN A 113 -13.72 -0.50 -8.47
C GLN A 113 -14.63 0.23 -7.48
N VAL A 114 -14.39 1.54 -7.31
CA VAL A 114 -15.40 2.44 -6.74
C VAL A 114 -16.56 2.60 -7.72
N ASN A 115 -17.74 3.00 -7.23
CA ASN A 115 -18.91 3.18 -8.08
C ASN A 115 -18.90 4.56 -8.76
N ASP A 116 -18.53 4.62 -10.04
CA ASP A 116 -18.43 5.86 -10.81
C ASP A 116 -19.77 6.60 -10.97
N ALA A 117 -20.92 5.94 -10.76
CA ALA A 117 -22.22 6.60 -10.75
C ALA A 117 -22.32 7.67 -9.65
N TRP A 118 -21.53 7.55 -8.57
CA TRP A 118 -21.51 8.51 -7.48
C TRP A 118 -21.08 9.91 -7.93
N LEU A 119 -20.24 10.01 -8.97
CA LEU A 119 -19.81 11.29 -9.55
C LEU A 119 -20.97 12.09 -10.15
N ARG A 120 -22.06 11.42 -10.53
CA ARG A 120 -23.27 12.04 -11.12
C ARG A 120 -24.40 12.17 -10.11
N GLN A 121 -24.39 11.39 -9.03
CA GLN A 121 -25.50 11.31 -8.06
C GLN A 121 -25.26 12.14 -6.80
N TYR A 122 -24.00 12.26 -6.35
CA TYR A 122 -23.68 12.85 -5.07
C TYR A 122 -22.90 14.16 -5.20
N ARG A 123 -22.97 14.97 -4.14
CA ARG A 123 -22.17 16.19 -4.00
C ARG A 123 -20.69 15.84 -3.85
N SER A 124 -19.81 16.78 -4.22
CA SER A 124 -18.35 16.63 -4.21
C SER A 124 -17.75 16.17 -2.90
N TRP A 125 -18.28 16.65 -1.77
CA TRP A 125 -17.83 16.21 -0.46
C TRP A 125 -18.16 14.73 -0.19
N ALA A 126 -19.32 14.26 -0.66
CA ALA A 126 -19.82 12.93 -0.38
C ALA A 126 -19.08 11.86 -1.19
N TYR A 127 -18.95 12.05 -2.51
CA TYR A 127 -18.14 11.11 -3.31
C TYR A 127 -16.65 11.25 -2.99
N GLY A 128 -16.16 12.45 -2.69
CA GLY A 128 -14.77 12.67 -2.25
C GLY A 128 -14.47 11.82 -1.01
N ALA A 129 -15.25 12.00 0.06
CA ALA A 129 -15.10 11.23 1.29
C ALA A 129 -15.30 9.72 1.08
N GLY A 130 -16.34 9.31 0.35
CA GLY A 130 -16.66 7.90 0.12
C GLY A 130 -15.61 7.16 -0.71
N PHE A 131 -15.08 7.79 -1.77
CA PHE A 131 -13.97 7.22 -2.55
C PHE A 131 -12.68 7.21 -1.75
N GLY A 132 -12.40 8.30 -1.03
CA GLY A 132 -11.27 8.39 -0.10
C GLY A 132 -11.28 7.24 0.90
N TRP A 133 -12.40 7.01 1.58
CA TRP A 133 -12.54 5.94 2.57
C TRP A 133 -12.31 4.54 1.98
N GLN A 134 -12.92 4.23 0.84
CA GLN A 134 -12.72 2.93 0.16
C GLN A 134 -11.25 2.71 -0.23
N ILE A 135 -10.60 3.76 -0.73
CA ILE A 135 -9.19 3.72 -1.15
C ILE A 135 -8.27 3.62 0.07
N GLY A 136 -8.57 4.35 1.15
CA GLY A 136 -7.82 4.36 2.41
C GLY A 136 -7.96 3.07 3.22
N PHE A 137 -9.11 2.39 3.16
CA PHE A 137 -9.30 1.08 3.79
C PHE A 137 -8.41 -0.02 3.18
N GLY A 138 -7.91 0.19 1.95
CA GLY A 138 -6.82 -0.61 1.37
C GLY A 138 -7.20 -2.00 0.85
N VAL A 139 -8.22 -2.63 1.43
CA VAL A 139 -8.70 -3.97 1.04
C VAL A 139 -10.09 -3.96 0.40
N ALA A 140 -10.72 -2.78 0.27
CA ALA A 140 -11.99 -2.63 -0.44
C ALA A 140 -11.83 -2.41 -1.96
N THR A 141 -10.60 -2.19 -2.43
CA THR A 141 -10.28 -1.85 -3.82
C THR A 141 -9.10 -2.70 -4.32
N TYR A 142 -8.63 -2.44 -5.54
CA TYR A 142 -7.52 -3.17 -6.13
C TYR A 142 -6.22 -3.10 -5.30
N ILE A 143 -5.66 -4.28 -5.00
CA ILE A 143 -4.39 -4.43 -4.29
C ILE A 143 -3.27 -4.72 -5.29
N MET A 144 -2.35 -3.77 -5.44
CA MET A 144 -1.25 -3.83 -6.42
C MET A 144 0.08 -4.34 -5.85
N THR A 145 0.08 -4.76 -4.59
CA THR A 145 1.24 -5.28 -3.86
C THR A 145 0.75 -6.07 -2.66
N ALA A 146 1.37 -7.22 -2.41
CA ALA A 146 1.12 -8.00 -1.20
C ALA A 146 1.57 -7.27 0.08
N GLY A 147 2.35 -6.18 -0.03
CA GLY A 147 2.76 -5.31 1.06
C GLY A 147 1.58 -4.66 1.83
N VAL A 148 0.38 -4.60 1.24
CA VAL A 148 -0.84 -4.20 1.98
C VAL A 148 -1.16 -5.23 3.08
N PHE A 149 -1.04 -6.52 2.79
CA PHE A 149 -1.23 -7.58 3.79
C PHE A 149 -0.10 -7.59 4.82
N LEU A 150 1.14 -7.32 4.39
CA LEU A 150 2.24 -7.15 5.34
C LEU A 150 1.99 -5.97 6.28
N THR A 151 1.45 -4.85 5.78
CA THR A 151 1.08 -3.69 6.61
C THR A 151 0.12 -4.09 7.73
N ILE A 152 -0.93 -4.83 7.40
CA ILE A 152 -1.93 -5.33 8.37
C ILE A 152 -1.28 -6.32 9.34
N ALA A 153 -0.48 -7.26 8.82
CA ALA A 153 0.18 -8.26 9.65
C ALA A 153 1.14 -7.60 10.65
N LEU A 154 2.00 -6.67 10.21
CA LEU A 154 2.91 -5.91 11.08
C LEU A 154 2.17 -5.09 12.13
N ALA A 155 1.02 -4.50 11.78
CA ALA A 155 0.16 -3.82 12.74
C ALA A 155 -0.35 -4.78 13.83
N VAL A 156 -0.82 -5.97 13.46
CA VAL A 156 -1.33 -6.98 14.41
C VAL A 156 -0.21 -7.58 15.26
N VAL A 157 0.87 -8.07 14.64
CA VAL A 157 1.99 -8.73 15.36
C VAL A 157 2.82 -7.76 16.19
N SER A 158 2.63 -6.44 16.03
CA SER A 158 3.18 -5.46 16.95
C SER A 158 2.61 -5.61 18.37
N ALA A 159 1.47 -6.30 18.54
CA ALA A 159 0.74 -6.47 19.78
C ALA A 159 0.46 -5.13 20.50
N SER A 160 0.35 -4.03 19.74
CA SER A 160 0.09 -2.69 20.24
C SER A 160 -1.04 -2.01 19.47
N PRO A 161 -2.21 -1.79 20.11
CA PRO A 161 -3.33 -1.09 19.48
C PRO A 161 -2.95 0.31 18.97
N ALA A 162 -2.12 1.04 19.71
CA ALA A 162 -1.66 2.37 19.32
C ALA A 162 -0.79 2.35 18.06
N LEU A 163 0.11 1.36 17.92
CA LEU A 163 0.90 1.18 16.70
C LEU A 163 0.00 0.80 15.52
N ALA A 164 -0.97 -0.10 15.71
CA ALA A 164 -1.90 -0.50 14.66
C ALA A 164 -2.72 0.69 14.12
N LEU A 165 -3.22 1.55 15.01
CA LEU A 165 -3.90 2.79 14.63
C LEU A 165 -2.97 3.75 13.87
N THR A 166 -1.72 3.91 14.34
CA THR A 166 -0.73 4.78 13.69
C THR A 166 -0.41 4.29 12.27
N ILE A 167 -0.16 2.99 12.12
CA ILE A 167 0.11 2.35 10.82
C ILE A 167 -1.09 2.52 9.88
N GLY A 168 -2.31 2.27 10.36
CA GLY A 168 -3.54 2.46 9.60
C GLY A 168 -3.74 3.91 9.16
N ALA A 169 -3.55 4.87 10.07
CA ALA A 169 -3.64 6.30 9.76
C ALA A 169 -2.61 6.72 8.71
N THR A 170 -1.35 6.29 8.83
CA THR A 170 -0.30 6.56 7.83
C THR A 170 -0.68 5.97 6.47
N PHE A 171 -1.11 4.71 6.43
CA PHE A 171 -1.54 4.05 5.20
C PHE A 171 -2.67 4.83 4.52
N GLY A 172 -3.72 5.17 5.27
CA GLY A 172 -4.87 5.93 4.78
C GLY A 172 -4.52 7.33 4.31
N LEU A 173 -3.65 8.04 5.03
CA LEU A 173 -3.19 9.38 4.66
C LEU A 173 -2.37 9.37 3.38
N VAL A 174 -1.45 8.41 3.20
CA VAL A 174 -0.66 8.29 1.97
C VAL A 174 -1.57 7.99 0.78
N ARG A 175 -2.51 7.04 0.94
CA ARG A 175 -3.51 6.71 -0.07
C ARG A 175 -4.39 7.91 -0.42
N GLY A 176 -4.92 8.60 0.58
CA GLY A 176 -5.76 9.78 0.42
C GLY A 176 -5.02 10.93 -0.25
N SER A 177 -3.75 11.15 0.10
CA SER A 177 -2.93 12.24 -0.45
C SER A 177 -2.56 12.05 -1.92
N ALA A 178 -2.69 10.82 -2.45
CA ALA A 178 -2.41 10.55 -3.86
C ALA A 178 -3.28 11.40 -4.81
N VAL A 179 -4.46 11.85 -4.39
CA VAL A 179 -5.32 12.76 -5.18
C VAL A 179 -4.59 14.03 -5.64
N PHE A 180 -3.58 14.49 -4.86
CA PHE A 180 -2.81 15.67 -5.21
C PHE A 180 -1.82 15.45 -6.36
N LEU A 181 -1.57 14.21 -6.79
CA LEU A 181 -0.81 13.95 -8.02
C LEU A 181 -1.55 14.50 -9.25
N GLY A 182 -2.89 14.53 -9.21
CA GLY A 182 -3.73 15.13 -10.24
C GLY A 182 -3.84 16.66 -10.17
N ARG A 183 -3.20 17.34 -9.21
CA ARG A 183 -3.38 18.78 -8.98
C ARG A 183 -2.97 19.67 -10.16
N SER A 184 -2.10 19.18 -11.04
CA SER A 184 -1.65 19.90 -12.24
C SER A 184 -2.48 19.58 -13.48
N ALA A 185 -3.43 18.65 -13.40
CA ALA A 185 -4.29 18.26 -14.52
C ALA A 185 -5.41 19.29 -14.74
N THR A 186 -5.03 20.47 -15.23
CA THR A 186 -5.92 21.59 -15.58
C THR A 186 -6.37 21.56 -17.05
N SER A 187 -5.80 20.68 -17.86
CA SER A 187 -6.16 20.44 -19.26
C SER A 187 -5.92 18.97 -19.64
N PRO A 188 -6.47 18.48 -20.76
CA PRO A 188 -6.25 17.09 -21.20
C PRO A 188 -4.77 16.77 -21.43
N ALA A 189 -4.02 17.69 -22.05
CA ALA A 189 -2.58 17.55 -22.24
C ALA A 189 -1.80 17.49 -20.91
N ALA A 190 -2.23 18.25 -19.90
CA ALA A 190 -1.62 18.20 -18.58
C ALA A 190 -1.92 16.89 -17.84
N LEU A 191 -3.13 16.33 -18.01
CA LEU A 191 -3.49 15.02 -17.50
C LEU A 191 -2.65 13.91 -18.16
N GLY A 192 -2.46 13.96 -19.49
CA GLY A 192 -1.58 13.04 -20.21
C GLY A 192 -0.17 13.00 -19.63
N ARG A 193 0.44 14.16 -19.38
CA ARG A 193 1.77 14.25 -18.73
C ARG A 193 1.80 13.66 -17.31
N VAL A 194 0.71 13.72 -16.56
CA VAL A 194 0.63 13.09 -15.23
C VAL A 194 0.68 11.57 -15.38
N HIS A 195 -0.09 11.01 -16.32
CA HIS A 195 -0.10 9.57 -16.61
C HIS A 195 1.26 9.09 -17.13
N GLU A 196 1.88 9.80 -18.09
CA GLU A 196 3.21 9.46 -18.59
C GLU A 196 4.27 9.39 -17.48
N ARG A 197 4.23 10.34 -16.54
CA ARG A 197 5.16 10.34 -15.39
C ARG A 197 4.90 9.18 -14.43
N LEU A 198 3.63 8.83 -14.21
CA LEU A 198 3.27 7.68 -13.39
C LEU A 198 3.75 6.40 -14.07
N ASP A 199 3.48 6.22 -15.36
CA ASP A 199 3.91 5.04 -16.11
C ASP A 199 5.44 4.88 -16.08
N ALA A 200 6.18 5.97 -16.28
CA ALA A 200 7.64 5.97 -16.18
C ALA A 200 8.16 5.57 -14.79
N ALA A 201 7.42 5.92 -13.72
CA ALA A 201 7.78 5.58 -12.34
C ALA A 201 7.25 4.20 -11.89
N ALA A 202 6.41 3.51 -12.69
CA ALA A 202 5.80 2.24 -12.32
C ALA A 202 6.83 1.14 -11.97
N PRO A 203 7.92 0.94 -12.73
CA PRO A 203 8.94 -0.06 -12.38
C PRO A 203 9.63 0.25 -11.04
N ALA A 204 9.95 1.52 -10.80
CA ALA A 204 10.56 1.96 -9.55
C ALA A 204 9.62 1.77 -8.36
N ALA A 205 8.33 2.09 -8.51
CA ALA A 205 7.32 1.87 -7.47
C ALA A 205 7.16 0.38 -7.13
N ARG A 206 7.18 -0.51 -8.14
CA ARG A 206 7.16 -1.96 -7.94
C ARG A 206 8.42 -2.44 -7.20
N ALA A 207 9.60 -1.99 -7.63
CA ALA A 207 10.86 -2.35 -6.98
C ALA A 207 10.92 -1.86 -5.53
N ALA A 208 10.47 -0.63 -5.26
CA ALA A 208 10.39 -0.08 -3.92
C ALA A 208 9.46 -0.91 -3.02
N ALA A 209 8.28 -1.30 -3.51
CA ALA A 209 7.33 -2.13 -2.77
C ALA A 209 7.94 -3.49 -2.40
N ALA A 210 8.56 -4.20 -3.35
CA ALA A 210 9.27 -5.45 -3.06
C ALA A 210 10.45 -5.23 -2.10
N GLY A 211 11.22 -4.16 -2.29
CA GLY A 211 12.39 -3.82 -1.49
C GLY A 211 12.07 -3.61 -0.02
N VAL A 212 11.00 -2.87 0.32
CA VAL A 212 10.61 -2.68 1.73
C VAL A 212 10.12 -3.97 2.39
N GLN A 213 9.48 -4.87 1.63
CA GLN A 213 9.07 -6.19 2.15
C GLN A 213 10.29 -7.09 2.40
N VAL A 214 11.25 -7.13 1.48
CA VAL A 214 12.52 -7.85 1.64
C VAL A 214 13.32 -7.31 2.83
N LEU A 215 13.39 -5.99 2.99
CA LEU A 215 14.07 -5.36 4.12
C LEU A 215 13.40 -5.75 5.45
N ALA A 216 12.07 -5.67 5.52
CA ALA A 216 11.33 -6.10 6.70
C ALA A 216 11.56 -7.58 7.01
N ALA A 217 11.53 -8.45 6.00
CA ALA A 217 11.82 -9.88 6.13
C ALA A 217 13.22 -10.13 6.68
N ALA A 218 14.24 -9.47 6.11
CA ALA A 218 15.63 -9.64 6.53
C ALA A 218 15.86 -9.18 7.97
N VAL A 219 15.35 -8.01 8.35
CA VAL A 219 15.49 -7.48 9.71
C VAL A 219 14.76 -8.37 10.72
N LEU A 220 13.52 -8.76 10.44
CA LEU A 220 12.73 -9.59 11.35
C LEU A 220 13.32 -11.00 11.50
N ALA A 221 13.76 -11.63 10.41
CA ALA A 221 14.43 -12.93 10.47
C ALA A 221 15.77 -12.86 11.22
N GLY A 222 16.53 -11.78 10.99
CA GLY A 222 17.79 -11.50 11.68
C GLY A 222 17.63 -11.39 13.20
N LEU A 223 16.56 -10.72 13.64
CA LEU A 223 16.24 -10.53 15.06
C LEU A 223 15.58 -11.76 15.70
N ALA A 224 14.79 -12.53 14.94
CA ALA A 224 14.09 -13.71 15.46
C ALA A 224 15.01 -14.93 15.63
N LEU A 225 15.93 -15.14 14.68
CA LEU A 225 16.74 -16.35 14.60
C LEU A 225 18.22 -16.05 14.82
N HIS A 226 18.83 -15.34 13.87
CA HIS A 226 20.26 -14.98 13.87
C HIS A 226 20.54 -13.98 12.73
N PRO A 227 21.52 -13.05 12.84
CA PRO A 227 21.86 -12.11 11.77
C PRO A 227 22.10 -12.74 10.40
N LEU A 228 22.64 -13.97 10.37
CA LEU A 228 22.85 -14.74 9.13
C LEU A 228 21.54 -15.11 8.42
N ALA A 229 20.44 -15.30 9.15
CA ALA A 229 19.12 -15.51 8.53
C ALA A 229 18.67 -14.28 7.74
N GLY A 230 18.90 -13.08 8.29
CA GLY A 230 18.65 -11.82 7.58
C GLY A 230 19.52 -11.67 6.33
N ALA A 231 20.81 -12.00 6.43
CA ALA A 231 21.71 -12.03 5.27
C ALA A 231 21.27 -13.03 4.19
N ALA A 232 20.79 -14.21 4.60
CA ALA A 232 20.27 -15.22 3.68
C ALA A 232 19.02 -14.73 2.92
N VAL A 233 18.10 -14.03 3.59
CA VAL A 233 16.92 -13.42 2.94
C VAL A 233 17.34 -12.39 1.88
N LEU A 234 18.30 -11.51 2.19
CA LEU A 234 18.82 -10.52 1.24
C LEU A 234 19.51 -11.19 0.05
N ALA A 235 20.33 -12.21 0.29
CA ALA A 235 21.01 -12.96 -0.76
C ALA A 235 20.00 -13.67 -1.67
N ALA A 236 18.99 -14.35 -1.10
CA ALA A 236 17.94 -15.01 -1.86
C ALA A 236 17.15 -14.03 -2.73
N ALA A 237 16.77 -12.86 -2.18
CA ALA A 237 16.08 -11.82 -2.94
C ALA A 237 16.94 -11.27 -4.09
N ALA A 238 18.25 -11.04 -3.84
CA ALA A 238 19.18 -10.59 -4.87
C ALA A 238 19.29 -11.62 -6.01
N ILE A 239 19.39 -12.91 -5.69
CA ILE A 239 19.40 -14.00 -6.67
C ILE A 239 18.11 -13.98 -7.51
N VAL A 240 16.94 -13.92 -6.86
CA VAL A 240 15.64 -13.86 -7.55
C VAL A 240 15.57 -12.67 -8.51
N VAL A 241 16.04 -11.50 -8.08
CA VAL A 241 16.06 -10.29 -8.93
C VAL A 241 17.00 -10.45 -10.12
N VAL A 242 18.18 -11.04 -9.92
CA VAL A 242 19.16 -11.28 -10.99
C VAL A 242 18.63 -12.30 -12.00
N VAL A 243 18.14 -13.46 -11.54
CA VAL A 243 17.62 -14.54 -12.38
C VAL A 243 16.41 -14.09 -13.21
N ASN A 244 15.55 -13.25 -12.64
CA ASN A 244 14.37 -12.75 -13.34
C ASN A 244 14.64 -11.52 -14.22
N ARG A 245 15.90 -11.09 -14.41
CA ARG A 245 16.20 -10.00 -15.35
C ARG A 245 15.84 -10.44 -16.78
N PRO A 246 15.13 -9.61 -17.56
CA PRO A 246 14.71 -9.96 -18.92
C PRO A 246 15.83 -10.37 -19.87
N GLY A 247 17.08 -9.97 -19.61
CA GLY A 247 18.25 -10.29 -20.43
C GLY A 247 18.98 -11.60 -20.09
N LEU A 248 18.57 -12.33 -19.05
CA LEU A 248 19.19 -13.60 -18.64
C LEU A 248 18.30 -14.83 -18.85
N ARG A 249 17.07 -14.64 -19.34
CA ARG A 249 16.23 -15.76 -19.75
C ARG A 249 16.78 -16.31 -21.07
N PRO A 250 17.24 -17.58 -21.14
CA PRO A 250 17.49 -18.20 -22.43
C PRO A 250 16.19 -18.14 -23.23
N ALA A 251 16.29 -17.73 -24.50
CA ALA A 251 15.16 -17.72 -25.40
C ALA A 251 14.50 -19.10 -25.33
N ALA A 252 13.24 -19.15 -24.92
CA ALA A 252 12.46 -20.38 -24.97
C ALA A 252 12.36 -20.77 -26.45
N SER A 253 13.10 -21.81 -26.82
CA SER A 253 13.03 -22.52 -28.09
C SER A 253 11.75 -23.33 -28.18
#